data_AF-A0A955MPC6-F1
#
_entry.id   AF-A0A955MPC6-F1
#
_cell.length_a   1.000
_cell.length_b   1.000
_cell.length_c   1.000
_cell.angle_alpha   90.00
_cell.angle_beta   90.00
_cell.angle_gamma   90.00
#
_symmetry.space_group_name_H-M   'P 1'
#
loop_
_entity.id
_entity.type
_entity.pdbx_description
1 polymer ?
#
loop_
_entity_poly.entity_id
_entity_poly.type
_entity_poly.pdbx_seq_one_letter_code
_entity_poly.pdbx_strand_id
1 'polypeptide(L)'
;MSGIYLLGGTKKQLRCFNGPLFRYGAYSPSRIFLYAFPKDIPGYNCGSLPKPTIQREYERMGGRFTLQGKQWVLKFDEESLRNFYLWDVLPHEIGHHVDRANFYTDNRRSERFAEWFAQEFFRCADLDEEFHIKIPP
;
A
#
# COMPACT_ATOMS: atom_id res chain seq x y z
N MET A 1 -9.52 1.26 -22.41
CA MET A 1 -8.41 0.30 -22.25
C MET A 1 -8.15 0.16 -20.75
N SER A 2 -8.38 -1.04 -20.22
CA SER A 2 -8.16 -1.34 -18.80
C SER A 2 -6.75 -1.82 -18.57
N GLY A 3 -6.15 -1.56 -17.41
CA GLY A 3 -4.82 -2.05 -17.12
C GLY A 3 -4.24 -1.59 -15.79
N ILE A 4 -3.14 -2.24 -15.41
CA ILE A 4 -2.27 -1.86 -14.30
C ILE A 4 -1.04 -1.17 -14.90
N TYR A 5 -0.74 0.03 -14.44
CA TYR A 5 0.34 0.86 -14.94
C TYR A 5 1.38 1.04 -13.84
N LEU A 6 2.62 0.61 -14.11
CA LEU A 6 3.76 0.90 -13.25
C LEU A 6 4.37 2.23 -13.70
N LEU A 7 4.30 3.22 -12.83
CA LEU A 7 4.80 4.57 -13.08
C LEU A 7 6.06 4.82 -12.24
N GLY A 8 6.98 5.61 -12.79
CA GLY A 8 8.08 6.16 -12.01
C GLY A 8 7.57 7.08 -10.90
N GLY A 9 8.43 7.35 -9.92
CA GLY A 9 8.14 8.31 -8.86
C GLY A 9 7.85 9.71 -9.40
N THR A 10 6.82 10.39 -8.89
CA THR A 10 6.47 11.77 -9.26
C THR A 10 6.99 12.79 -8.24
N LYS A 11 7.15 14.06 -8.65
CA LYS A 11 7.41 15.17 -7.70
C LYS A 11 6.31 15.29 -6.63
N LYS A 12 5.08 14.88 -6.94
CA LYS A 12 3.98 14.85 -5.97
C LYS A 12 4.24 13.82 -4.87
N GLN A 13 4.76 12.65 -5.21
CA GLN A 13 5.19 11.65 -4.24
C GLN A 13 6.34 12.16 -3.38
N LEU A 14 7.38 12.75 -3.96
CA LEU A 14 8.46 13.35 -3.17
C LEU A 14 7.96 14.38 -2.14
N ARG A 15 6.87 15.11 -2.43
CA ARG A 15 6.23 16.00 -1.45
C ARG A 15 5.41 15.25 -0.40
N CYS A 16 4.64 14.24 -0.81
CA CYS A 16 3.85 13.40 0.10
C CYS A 16 4.72 12.52 1.00
N PHE A 17 5.99 12.30 0.64
CA PHE A 17 6.96 11.50 1.39
C PHE A 17 7.24 12.07 2.79
N ASN A 18 7.06 13.38 2.97
CA ASN A 18 7.16 14.04 4.28
C ASN A 18 5.80 14.20 4.98
N GLY A 19 4.73 13.60 4.45
CA GLY A 19 3.37 13.67 4.98
C GLY A 19 2.98 12.43 5.79
N PRO A 20 1.77 12.38 6.36
CA PRO A 20 1.27 11.23 7.12
C PRO A 20 0.62 10.14 6.26
N LEU A 21 0.39 10.41 4.97
CA LEU A 21 -0.40 9.57 4.06
C LEU A 21 0.30 9.49 2.70
N PHE A 22 1.36 8.71 2.62
CA PHE A 22 1.97 8.36 1.35
C PHE A 22 1.23 7.17 0.74
N ARG A 23 0.76 7.34 -0.50
CA ARG A 23 0.09 6.27 -1.26
C ARG A 23 1.00 5.86 -2.41
N TYR A 24 1.35 4.57 -2.45
CA TYR A 24 2.11 3.97 -3.56
C TYR A 24 1.21 3.52 -4.72
N GLY A 25 -0.09 3.77 -4.59
CA GLY A 25 -1.09 3.48 -5.59
C GLY A 25 -2.03 4.65 -5.84
N ALA A 26 -2.72 4.57 -6.96
CA ALA A 26 -3.92 5.33 -7.25
C ALA A 26 -4.80 4.53 -8.21
N TYR A 27 -6.08 4.82 -8.24
CA TYR A 27 -7.02 4.20 -9.14
C TYR A 27 -7.83 5.24 -9.91
N SER A 28 -8.37 4.81 -11.06
CA SER A 28 -9.39 5.52 -11.81
C SER A 28 -10.33 4.50 -12.44
N PRO A 29 -11.47 4.91 -13.02
CA PRO A 29 -12.34 3.98 -13.72
C PRO A 29 -11.54 3.21 -14.78
N SER A 30 -11.50 1.88 -14.65
CA SER A 30 -10.74 0.92 -15.48
C SER A 30 -9.21 0.88 -15.33
N ARG A 31 -8.58 1.66 -14.44
CA ARG A 31 -7.10 1.71 -14.35
C ARG A 31 -6.60 1.72 -12.93
N ILE A 32 -5.53 0.97 -12.69
CA ILE A 32 -4.75 0.98 -11.46
C ILE A 32 -3.36 1.52 -11.79
N PHE A 33 -2.87 2.43 -10.97
CA PHE A 33 -1.55 3.02 -11.07
C PHE A 33 -0.77 2.63 -9.83
N LEU A 34 0.37 1.98 -10.02
CA LEU A 34 1.35 1.73 -8.99
C LEU A 34 2.54 2.65 -9.25
N TYR A 35 3.00 3.33 -8.22
CA TYR A 35 4.11 4.25 -8.34
C TYR A 35 5.35 3.68 -7.66
N ALA A 36 6.46 3.59 -8.39
CA ALA A 36 7.69 3.00 -7.89
C ALA A 36 8.22 3.67 -6.62
N PHE A 37 8.77 2.85 -5.72
CA PHE A 37 9.46 3.32 -4.53
C PHE A 37 10.75 4.06 -4.94
N PRO A 38 11.07 5.21 -4.33
CA PRO A 38 12.28 5.95 -4.69
C PRO A 38 13.55 5.19 -4.29
N LYS A 39 14.40 4.86 -5.26
CA LYS A 39 15.63 4.07 -5.04
C LYS A 39 16.63 4.74 -4.09
N ASP A 40 16.74 6.06 -4.16
CA ASP A 40 17.75 6.82 -3.41
C ASP A 40 17.26 7.28 -2.02
N ILE A 41 16.06 6.85 -1.62
CA ILE A 41 15.47 7.29 -0.36
C ILE A 41 15.50 6.13 0.65
N PRO A 42 16.20 6.27 1.78
CA PRO A 42 16.53 5.17 2.68
C PRO A 42 15.36 4.67 3.53
N GLY A 43 14.13 5.12 3.28
CA GLY A 43 12.92 4.76 4.03
C GLY A 43 11.97 5.95 4.21
N TYR A 44 10.70 5.70 4.50
CA TYR A 44 9.64 6.70 4.62
C TYR A 44 9.69 7.46 5.95
N ASN A 45 9.65 8.80 5.90
CA ASN A 45 9.82 9.65 7.07
C ASN A 45 8.47 9.93 7.75
N CYS A 46 8.27 9.36 8.93
CA CYS A 46 6.99 9.42 9.65
C CYS A 46 6.88 10.61 10.60
N GLY A 47 7.99 11.32 10.88
CA GLY A 47 8.06 12.40 11.87
C GLY A 47 7.95 11.90 13.31
N SER A 48 6.89 11.15 13.65
CA SER A 48 6.69 10.44 14.91
C SER A 48 6.48 8.94 14.67
N LEU A 49 6.59 8.13 15.73
CA LEU A 49 6.29 6.71 15.63
C LEU A 49 4.78 6.53 15.39
N PRO A 50 4.35 5.80 14.34
CA PRO A 50 2.94 5.54 14.10
C PRO A 50 2.27 4.78 15.25
N LYS A 51 0.94 4.71 15.26
CA LYS A 51 0.22 3.89 16.24
C LYS A 51 0.60 2.41 16.10
N PRO A 52 0.58 1.60 17.19
CA PRO A 52 0.97 0.20 17.14
C PRO A 52 0.24 -0.65 16.09
N THR A 53 -1.02 -0.33 15.79
CA THR A 53 -1.79 -1.03 14.74
C THR A 53 -1.17 -0.81 13.35
N ILE A 54 -0.83 0.44 13.02
CA ILE A 54 -0.17 0.79 11.77
C ILE A 54 1.24 0.20 11.72
N GLN A 55 1.95 0.18 12.85
CA GLN A 55 3.28 -0.43 12.91
C GLN A 55 3.21 -1.91 12.51
N ARG A 56 2.28 -2.67 13.11
CA ARG A 56 2.09 -4.10 12.84
C ARG A 56 1.76 -4.39 11.37
N GLU A 57 0.98 -3.53 10.71
CA GLU A 57 0.65 -3.69 9.29
C GLU A 57 1.92 -3.66 8.43
N TYR A 58 2.77 -2.65 8.63
CA TYR A 58 4.03 -2.54 7.89
C TYR A 58 5.06 -3.61 8.30
N GLU A 59 5.14 -3.95 9.59
CA GLU A 59 6.04 -4.98 10.11
C GLU A 59 5.73 -6.37 9.58
N ARG A 60 4.45 -6.71 9.39
CA ARG A 60 4.03 -7.96 8.75
C ARG A 60 4.55 -8.11 7.32
N MET A 61 4.73 -7.00 6.61
CA MET A 61 5.32 -6.99 5.28
C MET A 61 6.85 -6.92 5.30
N GLY A 62 7.47 -7.02 6.48
CA GLY A 62 8.92 -6.92 6.68
C GLY A 62 9.44 -5.49 6.83
N GLY A 63 8.55 -4.49 6.85
CA GLY A 63 8.90 -3.09 7.09
C GLY A 63 9.41 -2.87 8.52
N ARG A 64 10.41 -2.02 8.70
CA ARG A 64 11.00 -1.75 10.03
C ARG A 64 11.01 -0.27 10.35
N PHE A 65 10.41 0.11 11.48
CA PHE A 65 10.53 1.47 12.01
C PHE A 65 11.85 1.62 12.77
N THR A 66 12.64 2.60 12.36
CA THR A 66 13.94 2.93 12.96
C THR A 66 13.97 4.40 13.34
N LEU A 67 14.50 4.74 14.52
CA LEU A 67 14.72 6.11 14.91
C LEU A 67 16.05 6.61 14.30
N GLN A 68 15.98 7.63 13.44
CA GLN A 68 17.16 8.28 12.85
C GLN A 68 17.17 9.76 13.26
N GLY A 69 18.13 10.13 14.11
CA GLY A 69 18.16 11.46 14.71
C GLY A 69 16.92 11.71 15.58
N LYS A 70 16.02 12.58 15.10
CA LYS A 70 14.74 12.91 15.77
C LYS A 70 13.50 12.38 15.04
N GLN A 71 13.69 11.58 13.99
CA GLN A 71 12.61 11.17 13.10
C GLN A 71 12.51 9.65 13.04
N TRP A 72 11.28 9.16 13.03
CA TRP A 72 11.01 7.75 12.76
C TRP A 72 10.98 7.52 11.25
N VAL A 73 11.71 6.49 10.82
CA VAL A 73 11.85 6.13 9.41
C VAL A 73 11.44 4.67 9.23
N LEU A 74 10.47 4.42 8.37
CA LEU A 74 10.07 3.08 7.92
C LEU A 74 10.98 2.61 6.79
N LYS A 75 11.70 1.51 6.98
CA LYS A 75 12.57 0.91 5.95
C LYS A 75 12.00 -0.39 5.43
N PHE A 76 12.26 -0.65 4.15
CA PHE A 76 12.07 -1.95 3.51
C PHE A 76 13.40 -2.38 2.89
N ASP A 77 13.72 -3.67 2.98
CA ASP A 77 14.62 -4.32 2.03
C ASP A 77 13.84 -4.66 0.73
N GLU A 78 14.53 -5.24 -0.25
CA GLU A 78 13.93 -5.53 -1.56
C GLU A 78 12.76 -6.53 -1.47
N GLU A 79 12.88 -7.56 -0.64
CA GLU A 79 11.85 -8.59 -0.46
C GLU A 79 10.62 -8.04 0.26
N SER A 80 10.82 -7.36 1.38
CA SER A 80 9.74 -6.70 2.13
C SER A 80 9.05 -5.61 1.32
N LEU A 81 9.79 -4.87 0.49
CA LEU A 81 9.21 -3.90 -0.43
C LEU A 81 8.35 -4.60 -1.48
N ARG A 82 8.84 -5.69 -2.07
CA ARG A 82 8.06 -6.50 -3.02
C ARG A 82 6.77 -7.01 -2.37
N ASN A 83 6.86 -7.57 -1.17
CA ASN A 83 5.71 -8.07 -0.42
C ASN A 83 4.71 -6.96 -0.11
N PHE A 84 5.19 -5.79 0.30
CA PHE A 84 4.36 -4.61 0.51
C PHE A 84 3.58 -4.21 -0.76
N TYR A 85 4.21 -4.20 -1.94
CA TYR A 85 3.45 -3.93 -3.18
C TYR A 85 2.44 -5.02 -3.52
N LEU A 86 2.81 -6.29 -3.38
CA LEU A 86 1.98 -7.41 -3.82
C LEU A 86 0.80 -7.69 -2.89
N TRP A 87 1.00 -7.51 -1.57
CA TRP A 87 0.05 -7.94 -0.55
C TRP A 87 -0.65 -6.79 0.17
N ASP A 88 -0.15 -5.56 0.03
CA ASP A 88 -0.75 -4.37 0.62
C ASP A 88 -1.28 -3.42 -0.45
N VAL A 89 -0.38 -2.82 -1.24
CA VAL A 89 -0.70 -1.72 -2.17
C VAL A 89 -1.59 -2.18 -3.33
N LEU A 90 -1.16 -3.19 -4.09
CA LEU A 90 -1.90 -3.63 -5.28
C LEU A 90 -3.31 -4.15 -4.91
N PRO A 91 -3.49 -5.01 -3.89
CA PRO A 91 -4.81 -5.45 -3.46
C PRO A 91 -5.73 -4.31 -3.04
N HIS A 92 -5.20 -3.29 -2.36
CA HIS A 92 -5.97 -2.10 -1.99
C HIS A 92 -6.50 -1.37 -3.22
N GLU A 93 -5.64 -1.13 -4.21
CA GLU A 93 -6.06 -0.48 -5.47
C GLU A 93 -7.01 -1.34 -6.30
N ILE A 94 -6.87 -2.68 -6.26
CA ILE A 94 -7.85 -3.61 -6.85
C ILE A 94 -9.18 -3.49 -6.10
N GLY A 95 -9.18 -3.41 -4.78
CA GLY A 95 -10.38 -3.21 -3.97
C GLY A 95 -11.13 -1.95 -4.39
N HIS A 96 -10.43 -0.83 -4.56
CA HIS A 96 -11.02 0.38 -5.13
C HIS A 96 -11.54 0.18 -6.56
N HIS A 97 -10.84 -0.60 -7.38
CA HIS A 97 -11.28 -0.91 -8.74
C HIS A 97 -12.54 -1.79 -8.77
N VAL A 98 -12.69 -2.70 -7.81
CA VAL A 98 -13.84 -3.62 -7.66
C VAL A 98 -15.05 -2.90 -7.04
N ASP A 99 -14.82 -1.88 -6.22
CA ASP A 99 -15.87 -1.06 -5.56
C ASP A 99 -16.64 -0.16 -6.54
N ARG A 100 -17.33 -0.78 -7.49
CA ARG A 100 -17.97 -0.06 -8.59
C ARG A 100 -19.10 0.87 -8.16
N ALA A 101 -19.68 0.61 -6.99
CA ALA A 101 -20.77 1.39 -6.42
C ALA A 101 -20.32 2.73 -5.81
N ASN A 102 -19.04 2.88 -5.43
CA ASN A 102 -18.53 4.07 -4.77
C ASN A 102 -17.43 4.80 -5.58
N PHE A 103 -17.28 4.49 -6.87
CA PHE A 103 -16.21 5.02 -7.75
C PHE A 103 -16.02 6.55 -7.74
N TYR A 104 -17.09 7.31 -7.55
CA TYR A 104 -17.07 8.77 -7.62
C TYR A 104 -16.93 9.44 -6.26
N THR A 105 -16.81 8.65 -5.19
CA THR A 105 -16.69 9.17 -3.84
C THR A 105 -15.39 8.65 -3.23
N ASP A 106 -14.33 9.45 -3.32
CA ASP A 106 -13.16 9.33 -2.46
C ASP A 106 -13.59 9.68 -1.04
N ASN A 107 -14.21 8.69 -0.39
CA ASN A 107 -14.77 8.82 0.94
C ASN A 107 -14.28 7.66 1.80
N ARG A 108 -14.45 7.84 3.12
CA ARG A 108 -14.04 6.87 4.13
C ARG A 108 -14.63 5.47 3.92
N ARG A 109 -15.73 5.32 3.19
CA ARG A 109 -16.34 4.02 2.90
C ARG A 109 -15.55 3.27 1.83
N SER A 110 -15.14 3.94 0.76
CA SER A 110 -14.35 3.30 -0.30
C SER A 110 -12.97 2.87 0.20
N GLU A 111 -12.30 3.70 0.99
CA GLU A 111 -11.03 3.35 1.65
C GLU A 111 -11.16 2.13 2.57
N ARG A 112 -12.26 2.05 3.35
CA ARG A 112 -12.53 0.89 4.21
C ARG A 112 -12.84 -0.37 3.41
N PHE A 113 -13.52 -0.25 2.28
CA PHE A 113 -13.79 -1.39 1.41
C PHE A 113 -12.50 -1.90 0.79
N ALA A 114 -11.64 -1.01 0.27
CA ALA A 114 -10.33 -1.37 -0.27
C ALA A 114 -9.44 -2.06 0.77
N GLU A 115 -9.38 -1.52 1.99
CA GLU A 115 -8.64 -2.13 3.10
C GLU A 115 -9.20 -3.52 3.45
N TRP A 116 -10.52 -3.65 3.60
CA TRP A 116 -11.17 -4.93 3.87
C TRP A 116 -10.90 -5.94 2.75
N PHE A 117 -11.00 -5.53 1.48
CA PHE A 117 -10.76 -6.38 0.33
C PHE A 117 -9.31 -6.90 0.32
N ALA A 118 -8.33 -6.04 0.57
CA ALA A 118 -6.95 -6.44 0.70
C ALA A 118 -6.77 -7.46 1.84
N GLN A 119 -7.36 -7.19 3.00
CA GLN A 119 -7.28 -8.07 4.17
C GLN A 119 -7.90 -9.45 3.92
N GLU A 120 -9.11 -9.49 3.36
CA GLU A 120 -9.88 -10.71 3.15
C GLU A 120 -9.23 -11.64 2.11
N PHE A 121 -8.79 -11.09 0.98
CA PHE A 121 -8.38 -11.91 -0.17
C PHE A 121 -6.87 -12.08 -0.32
N PHE A 122 -6.06 -11.22 0.31
CA PHE A 122 -4.61 -11.21 0.10
C PHE A 122 -3.79 -11.29 1.40
N ARG A 123 -4.29 -10.76 2.53
CA ARG A 123 -3.52 -10.72 3.80
C ARG A 123 -3.89 -11.81 4.80
N CYS A 124 -4.91 -12.63 4.52
CA CYS A 124 -5.33 -13.76 5.36
C CYS A 124 -4.64 -15.08 5.00
N ALA A 125 -3.89 -15.12 3.89
CA ALA A 125 -2.99 -16.24 3.62
C ALA A 125 -1.68 -15.99 4.40
N ASP A 126 -1.43 -16.79 5.43
CA ASP A 126 -0.07 -16.94 5.95
C ASP A 126 0.84 -17.19 4.73
N LEU A 127 1.93 -16.43 4.62
CA LEU A 127 2.86 -16.47 3.48
C LEU A 127 3.53 -17.85 3.27
N ASP A 128 3.16 -18.84 4.09
CA ASP A 128 3.62 -20.23 4.10
C ASP A 128 2.63 -21.22 3.45
N GLU A 129 1.39 -20.84 3.14
CA GLU A 129 0.42 -21.71 2.45
C GLU A 129 0.14 -21.27 1.01
N GLU A 130 0.14 -22.27 0.12
CA GLU A 130 -0.08 -22.14 -1.32
C GLU A 130 -1.37 -21.37 -1.64
N PHE A 131 -1.22 -20.26 -2.39
CA PHE A 131 -2.28 -19.31 -2.76
C PHE A 131 -3.52 -20.00 -3.35
N HIS A 132 -4.58 -20.12 -2.56
CA HIS A 132 -5.92 -20.43 -3.05
C HIS A 132 -6.76 -19.15 -3.07
N ILE A 133 -6.76 -18.45 -4.20
CA ILE A 133 -7.68 -17.33 -4.42
C ILE A 133 -9.10 -17.90 -4.42
N LYS A 134 -9.84 -17.67 -3.32
CA LYS A 134 -11.28 -17.91 -3.29
C LYS A 134 -11.97 -16.80 -4.07
N ILE A 135 -12.25 -17.04 -5.35
CA ILE A 135 -13.12 -16.18 -6.14
C ILE A 135 -14.55 -16.47 -5.67
N PRO A 136 -15.26 -15.51 -5.02
CA PRO A 136 -16.67 -15.70 -4.72
C PRO A 136 -17.49 -15.78 -6.03
N PRO A 137 -18.63 -16.50 -6.02
CA PRO A 137 -19.47 -16.70 -7.21
C PRO A 137 -20.03 -15.41 -7.80
#